data_AF-A0A1E4RCY5-F1
#
_entry.id   AF-A0A1E4RCY5-F1
#
_cell.length_a   1.000
_cell.length_b   1.000
_cell.length_c   1.000
_cell.angle_alpha   90.00
_cell.angle_beta   90.00
_cell.angle_gamma   90.00
#
_symmetry.space_group_name_H-M   'P 1'
#
loop_
_entity.id
_entity.type
_entity.pdbx_description
1 polymer ?
#
loop_
_entity_poly.entity_id
_entity_poly.type
_entity_poly.pdbx_seq_one_letter_code
_entity_poly.pdbx_strand_id
1 'polypeptide(L)'
;MSLQMSLVFGALIGQMGILVLLLLPLPLSVRTKIVEIYDLLGNSTNVKVGIVFSVSLLGLSFIDCVQRLGRYGFNSPYFTNFNAVASQGNLTYDQLATKFYTQRNLYLNGAVLYLTLSIYTMITIIKKLVKKEIEYRNLSQINEGEFASNEEEIAKYKELIKQKEIDIKTFKKQVEGLQKSYNDLTPSNETSKTD
;
A
#
# COMPACT_ATOMS: atom_id res chain seq x y z
N MET A 1 21.39 32.74 11.83
CA MET A 1 20.50 32.29 10.74
C MET A 1 19.30 33.21 10.70
N SER A 2 18.74 33.54 9.53
CA SER A 2 17.45 34.24 9.52
C SER A 2 16.36 33.34 10.11
N LEU A 3 15.32 33.95 10.69
CA LEU A 3 14.18 33.23 11.28
C LEU A 3 13.55 32.26 10.27
N GLN A 4 13.44 32.69 9.01
CA GLN A 4 13.00 31.86 7.89
C GLN A 4 13.82 30.55 7.77
N MET A 5 15.15 30.62 7.83
CA MET A 5 15.99 29.42 7.70
C MET A 5 15.96 28.52 8.93
N SER A 6 15.66 29.07 10.11
CA SER A 6 15.41 28.26 11.29
C SER A 6 14.10 27.45 11.15
N LEU A 7 13.05 28.06 10.59
CA LEU A 7 11.78 27.37 10.33
C LEU A 7 11.94 26.27 9.28
N VAL A 8 12.64 26.55 8.17
CA VAL A 8 12.92 25.53 7.14
C VAL A 8 13.73 24.37 7.72
N PHE A 9 14.73 24.67 8.55
CA PHE A 9 15.51 23.64 9.22
C PHE A 9 14.68 22.78 10.18
N GLY A 10 13.78 23.40 10.96
CA GLY A 10 12.85 22.68 11.82
C GLY A 10 11.89 21.79 11.03
N ALA A 11 11.36 22.29 9.91
CA ALA A 11 10.52 21.51 9.01
C ALA A 11 11.29 20.31 8.43
N LEU A 12 12.56 20.49 8.05
CA LEU A 12 13.42 19.41 7.57
C LEU A 12 13.59 18.30 8.61
N ILE A 13 13.94 18.65 9.85
CA ILE A 13 14.09 17.68 10.95
C ILE A 13 12.77 16.92 11.19
N GLY A 14 11.64 17.64 11.20
CA GLY A 14 10.32 17.05 11.41
C GLY A 14 9.95 16.09 10.27
N GLN A 15 10.18 16.49 9.03
CA GLN A 15 9.93 15.65 7.86
C GLN A 15 10.81 14.40 7.83
N MET A 16 12.09 14.52 8.19
CA MET A 16 12.99 13.36 8.30
C MET A 16 12.49 12.36 9.35
N GLY A 17 12.10 12.84 10.54
CA GLY A 17 11.54 11.99 11.59
C GLY A 17 10.26 11.27 11.16
N ILE A 18 9.34 12.00 10.51
CA ILE A 18 8.10 11.44 9.97
C ILE A 18 8.39 10.41 8.89
N LEU A 19 9.33 10.67 7.99
CA LEU A 19 9.66 9.77 6.89
C LEU A 19 10.27 8.46 7.43
N VAL A 20 11.21 8.54 8.37
CA VAL A 20 11.78 7.36 9.05
C VAL A 20 10.68 6.55 9.75
N LEU A 21 9.76 7.23 10.44
CA LEU A 21 8.62 6.59 11.09
C LEU A 21 7.73 5.86 10.07
N LEU A 22 7.45 6.47 8.90
CA LEU A 22 6.66 5.83 7.86
C LEU A 22 7.39 4.68 7.15
N LEU A 23 8.72 4.74 7.04
CA LEU A 23 9.54 3.72 6.36
C LEU A 23 9.68 2.43 7.16
N LEU A 24 9.59 2.53 8.49
CA LEU A 24 9.69 1.37 9.36
C LEU A 24 8.54 0.38 9.06
N PRO A 25 8.77 -0.94 9.15
CA PRO A 25 7.70 -1.93 9.03
C PRO A 25 6.77 -1.87 10.25
N LEU A 26 5.82 -0.92 10.25
CA LEU A 26 4.83 -0.79 11.32
C LEU A 26 3.73 -1.85 11.21
N PRO A 27 3.17 -2.31 12.35
CA PRO A 27 2.02 -3.21 12.36
C PRO A 27 0.78 -2.54 11.75
N LEU A 28 -0.13 -3.35 11.20
CA LEU A 28 -1.34 -2.90 10.50
C LEU A 28 -2.14 -1.87 11.32
N SER A 29 -2.33 -2.11 12.62
CA SER A 29 -3.12 -1.24 13.50
C SER A 29 -2.56 0.18 13.63
N VAL A 30 -1.26 0.37 13.41
CA VAL A 30 -0.66 1.72 13.43
C VAL A 30 -0.73 2.35 12.05
N ARG A 31 -0.57 1.56 10.98
CA ARG A 31 -0.72 2.04 9.60
C ARG A 31 -2.15 2.55 9.32
N THR A 32 -3.17 1.85 9.82
CA THR A 32 -4.57 2.31 9.71
C THR A 32 -4.77 3.64 10.42
N LYS A 33 -4.28 3.79 11.65
CA LYS A 33 -4.35 5.05 12.41
C LYS A 33 -3.63 6.20 11.71
N ILE A 34 -2.44 5.96 11.14
CA ILE A 34 -1.71 6.99 10.39
C ILE A 34 -2.54 7.46 9.18
N VAL A 35 -3.15 6.52 8.46
CA VAL A 35 -4.02 6.84 7.33
C VAL A 35 -5.26 7.62 7.77
N GLU A 36 -5.92 7.21 8.85
CA GLU A 36 -7.09 7.88 9.43
C GLU A 36 -6.76 9.31 9.87
N ILE A 37 -5.63 9.52 10.56
CA ILE A 37 -5.16 10.84 10.98
C ILE A 37 -4.88 11.71 9.75
N TYR A 38 -4.22 11.15 8.73
CA TYR A 38 -3.95 11.87 7.48
C TYR A 38 -5.25 12.26 6.76
N ASP A 39 -6.22 11.36 6.71
CA ASP A 39 -7.52 11.62 6.08
C ASP A 39 -8.34 12.64 6.87
N LEU A 40 -8.31 12.58 8.20
CA LEU A 40 -8.94 13.58 9.06
C LEU A 40 -8.36 14.98 8.82
N LEU A 41 -7.02 15.06 8.84
CA LEU A 41 -6.31 16.32 8.64
C LEU A 41 -6.53 16.85 7.21
N GLY A 42 -6.49 15.94 6.24
CA GLY A 42 -6.75 16.19 4.84
C GLY A 42 -8.21 16.46 4.51
N ASN A 43 -9.20 16.20 5.38
CA ASN A 43 -10.60 16.53 5.09
C ASN A 43 -10.90 18.02 5.29
N SER A 44 -10.11 18.70 6.13
CA SER A 44 -10.31 20.12 6.41
C SER A 44 -9.76 21.02 5.29
N THR A 45 -10.64 21.86 4.71
CA THR A 45 -10.26 22.79 3.63
C THR A 45 -9.17 23.78 4.07
N ASN A 46 -9.25 24.27 5.31
CA ASN A 46 -8.29 25.23 5.85
C ASN A 46 -6.86 24.66 5.89
N VAL A 47 -6.71 23.39 6.29
CA VAL A 47 -5.39 22.75 6.34
C VAL A 47 -4.85 22.46 4.95
N LYS A 48 -5.70 22.04 3.99
CA LYS A 48 -5.28 21.90 2.59
C LYS A 48 -4.71 23.20 2.04
N VAL A 49 -5.43 24.30 2.22
CA VAL A 49 -4.97 25.62 1.74
C VAL A 49 -3.67 26.01 2.42
N GLY A 50 -3.55 25.81 3.74
CA GLY A 50 -2.32 26.10 4.49
C GLY A 50 -1.11 25.30 4.00
N ILE A 51 -1.28 24.00 3.74
CA ILE A 51 -0.21 23.13 3.21
C ILE A 51 0.19 23.57 1.81
N VAL A 52 -0.77 23.76 0.90
CA VAL A 52 -0.48 24.18 -0.48
C VAL A 52 0.21 25.53 -0.51
N PHE A 53 -0.25 26.48 0.30
CA PHE A 53 0.37 27.79 0.44
C PHE A 53 1.82 27.69 0.96
N SER A 54 2.06 26.90 2.01
CA SER A 54 3.39 26.70 2.59
C SER A 54 4.36 26.05 1.60
N VAL A 55 3.92 25.00 0.90
CA VAL A 55 4.72 24.33 -0.14
C VAL A 55 5.01 25.28 -1.31
N SER A 56 4.06 26.13 -1.69
CA SER A 56 4.25 27.12 -2.75
C SER A 56 5.28 28.18 -2.35
N LEU A 57 5.26 28.66 -1.10
CA LEU A 57 6.26 29.59 -0.58
C LEU A 57 7.68 28.97 -0.53
N LEU A 58 7.78 27.71 -0.12
CA LEU A 58 9.02 26.95 -0.18
C LEU A 58 9.51 26.79 -1.62
N GLY A 59 8.60 26.51 -2.56
CA GLY A 59 8.89 26.44 -4.00
C GLY A 59 9.43 27.76 -4.56
N LEU A 60 8.79 28.88 -4.24
CA LEU A 60 9.27 30.21 -4.64
C LEU A 60 10.64 30.53 -4.03
N SER A 61 10.85 30.21 -2.74
CA SER A 61 12.13 30.40 -2.06
C SER A 61 13.25 29.54 -2.67
N PHE A 62 12.91 28.34 -3.13
CA PHE A 62 13.83 27.47 -3.85
C PHE A 62 14.20 28.04 -5.22
N ILE A 63 13.21 28.49 -6.01
CA ILE A 63 13.43 29.11 -7.32
C ILE A 63 14.29 30.38 -7.18
N ASP A 64 14.02 31.22 -6.18
CA ASP A 64 14.83 32.41 -5.89
C ASP A 64 16.30 32.03 -5.62
N CYS A 65 16.54 30.98 -4.82
CA CYS A 65 17.89 30.47 -4.58
C CYS A 65 18.56 29.96 -5.86
N VAL A 66 17.84 29.26 -6.74
CA VAL A 66 18.35 28.79 -8.04
C VAL A 66 18.73 29.97 -8.94
N GLN A 67 17.84 30.96 -9.08
CA GLN A 67 18.08 32.14 -9.89
C GLN A 67 19.27 32.95 -9.36
N ARG A 68 19.36 33.12 -8.03
CA ARG A 68 20.46 33.82 -7.37
C ARG A 68 21.78 33.07 -7.55
N LEU A 69 21.80 31.73 -7.44
CA LEU A 69 23.00 30.94 -7.66
C LEU A 69 23.44 30.95 -9.13
N GLY A 70 22.50 30.97 -10.08
CA GLY A 70 22.76 31.08 -11.51
C GLY A 70 23.47 32.39 -11.90
N ARG A 71 23.25 33.47 -11.15
CA ARG A 71 23.98 34.74 -11.32
C ARG A 71 25.47 34.63 -10.96
N TYR A 72 25.87 33.63 -10.17
CA TYR A 72 27.26 33.36 -9.82
C TYR A 72 27.91 32.28 -10.72
N GLY A 73 27.21 31.83 -11.76
CA GLY A 73 27.73 30.89 -12.77
C GLY A 73 28.59 31.58 -13.82
N PHE A 74 29.49 30.82 -14.46
CA PHE A 74 30.51 31.28 -15.41
C PHE A 74 29.99 32.11 -16.62
N ASN A 75 28.68 32.11 -16.89
CA ASN A 75 28.05 32.81 -18.04
C ASN A 75 27.09 33.95 -17.63
N SER A 76 27.11 34.45 -16.40
CA SER A 76 26.16 35.50 -16.01
C SER A 76 26.56 36.88 -16.56
N PRO A 77 25.67 37.61 -17.25
CA PRO A 77 25.92 38.96 -17.76
C PRO A 77 26.12 40.02 -16.65
N TYR A 78 25.91 39.66 -15.38
CA TYR A 78 26.31 40.49 -14.24
C TYR A 78 27.84 40.53 -14.05
N PHE A 79 28.58 39.52 -14.52
CA PHE A 79 30.05 39.56 -14.56
C PHE A 79 30.59 40.39 -15.72
N THR A 80 29.83 40.51 -16.82
CA THR A 80 30.28 41.26 -18.01
C THR A 80 30.05 42.76 -17.88
N ASN A 81 29.01 43.20 -17.15
CA ASN A 81 28.65 44.62 -17.06
C ASN A 81 29.31 45.40 -15.91
N PHE A 82 29.90 44.72 -14.91
CA PHE A 82 30.59 45.40 -13.79
C PHE A 82 32.11 45.37 -13.89
N ASN A 83 32.68 44.63 -14.85
CA ASN A 83 34.12 44.43 -15.01
C ASN A 83 34.61 44.74 -16.42
N ALA A 84 34.41 45.98 -16.89
CA ALA A 84 35.27 46.53 -17.94
C ALA A 84 36.69 46.83 -17.43
N VAL A 85 36.97 46.72 -16.11
CA VAL A 85 38.27 47.07 -15.51
C VAL A 85 38.94 45.93 -14.71
N ALA A 86 38.25 44.84 -14.35
CA ALA A 86 38.89 43.70 -13.65
C ALA A 86 38.87 42.43 -14.50
N SER A 87 39.79 42.38 -15.46
CA SER A 87 40.10 41.22 -16.30
C SER A 87 40.84 40.08 -15.56
N GLN A 88 40.52 39.81 -14.30
CA GLN A 88 41.09 38.68 -13.55
C GLN A 88 40.05 38.02 -12.63
N GLY A 89 39.29 37.08 -13.21
CA GLY A 89 39.03 35.71 -12.74
C GLY A 89 38.67 35.36 -11.28
N ASN A 90 38.66 36.29 -10.31
CA ASN A 90 38.50 35.97 -8.90
C ASN A 90 37.31 36.73 -8.30
N LEU A 91 36.33 35.96 -7.82
CA LEU A 91 35.22 36.45 -7.01
C LEU A 91 35.78 37.16 -5.76
N THR A 92 35.20 38.29 -5.38
CA THR A 92 35.57 38.92 -4.10
C THR A 92 35.19 38.00 -2.94
N TYR A 93 35.90 38.08 -1.81
CA TYR A 93 35.61 37.26 -0.63
C TYR A 93 34.13 37.36 -0.18
N ASP A 94 33.52 38.53 -0.31
CA ASP A 94 32.11 38.76 0.01
C ASP A 94 31.14 38.08 -0.99
N GLN A 95 31.49 38.10 -2.29
CA GLN A 95 30.74 37.36 -3.31
C GLN A 95 30.85 35.84 -3.10
N LEU A 96 32.04 35.37 -2.69
CA LEU A 96 32.26 33.97 -2.35
C LEU A 96 31.40 33.56 -1.15
N ALA A 97 31.39 34.35 -0.08
CA ALA A 97 30.56 34.12 1.10
C ALA A 97 29.06 34.09 0.72
N THR A 98 28.59 35.05 -0.07
CA THR A 98 27.19 35.12 -0.52
C THR A 98 26.80 33.91 -1.38
N LYS A 99 27.71 33.43 -2.23
CA LYS A 99 27.53 32.20 -3.00
C LYS A 99 27.35 30.99 -2.07
N PHE A 100 28.22 30.81 -1.08
CA PHE A 100 28.12 29.70 -0.12
C PHE A 100 26.80 29.75 0.68
N TYR A 101 26.38 30.93 1.12
CA TYR A 101 25.10 31.09 1.81
C TYR A 101 23.92 30.70 0.92
N THR A 102 23.92 31.17 -0.33
CA THR A 102 22.85 30.83 -1.30
C THR A 102 22.84 29.34 -1.61
N GLN A 103 24.02 28.72 -1.77
CA GLN A 103 24.15 27.29 -2.03
C GLN A 103 23.63 26.43 -0.86
N ARG A 104 23.99 26.74 0.39
CA ARG A 104 23.45 26.05 1.57
C ARG A 104 21.93 26.19 1.66
N ASN A 105 21.44 27.40 1.45
CA ASN A 105 20.02 27.72 1.51
C ASN A 105 19.22 26.98 0.41
N LEU A 106 19.80 26.85 -0.79
CA LEU A 106 19.25 26.06 -1.89
C LEU A 106 19.09 24.59 -1.52
N TYR A 107 20.14 23.97 -0.97
CA TYR A 107 20.09 22.55 -0.58
C TYR A 107 19.08 22.31 0.53
N LEU A 108 18.98 23.22 1.51
CA LEU A 108 18.02 23.09 2.60
C LEU A 108 16.57 23.15 2.09
N ASN A 109 16.24 24.17 1.28
CA ASN A 109 14.92 24.30 0.68
C ASN A 109 14.59 23.13 -0.25
N GLY A 110 15.55 22.70 -1.07
CA GLY A 110 15.39 21.57 -1.97
C GLY A 110 15.15 20.24 -1.24
N ALA A 111 15.86 20.00 -0.14
CA ALA A 111 15.67 18.82 0.69
C ALA A 111 14.27 18.80 1.33
N VAL A 112 13.78 19.92 1.86
CA VAL A 112 12.41 20.02 2.41
C VAL A 112 11.34 19.75 1.35
N LEU A 113 11.49 20.33 0.15
CA LEU A 113 10.56 20.07 -0.95
C LEU A 113 10.56 18.60 -1.38
N TYR A 114 11.75 18.01 -1.49
CA TYR A 114 11.90 16.59 -1.81
C TYR A 114 11.22 15.71 -0.76
N LEU A 115 11.48 15.93 0.53
CA LEU A 115 10.89 15.15 1.61
C LEU A 115 9.37 15.31 1.66
N THR A 116 8.85 16.49 1.38
CA THR A 116 7.40 16.74 1.28
C THR A 116 6.76 15.81 0.24
N LEU A 117 7.39 15.70 -0.93
CA LEU A 117 6.92 14.82 -2.00
C LEU A 117 7.07 13.35 -1.59
N SER A 118 8.21 12.96 -1.00
CA SER A 118 8.44 11.59 -0.52
C SER A 118 7.41 11.15 0.51
N ILE A 119 7.06 12.02 1.46
CA ILE A 119 6.02 11.75 2.47
C ILE A 119 4.66 11.53 1.79
N TYR A 120 4.29 12.38 0.83
CA TYR A 120 3.05 12.21 0.08
C TYR A 120 2.98 10.87 -0.67
N THR A 121 4.06 10.50 -1.36
CA THR A 121 4.16 9.21 -2.04
C THR A 121 4.06 8.04 -1.06
N MET A 122 4.75 8.13 0.08
CA MET A 122 4.74 7.08 1.09
C MET A 122 3.36 6.88 1.71
N ILE A 123 2.66 7.95 2.06
CA ILE A 123 1.28 7.87 2.56
C ILE A 123 0.35 7.22 1.54
N THR A 124 0.51 7.55 0.25
CA THR A 124 -0.27 6.94 -0.83
C THR A 124 -0.03 5.44 -0.94
N ILE A 125 1.22 5.01 -0.79
CA ILE A 125 1.59 3.59 -0.77
C ILE A 125 0.98 2.88 0.44
N ILE A 126 1.11 3.47 1.64
CA ILE A 126 0.54 2.90 2.88
C ILE A 126 -0.97 2.77 2.76
N LYS A 127 -1.68 3.77 2.23
CA LYS A 127 -3.13 3.70 1.97
C LYS A 127 -3.51 2.50 1.10
N LYS A 128 -2.79 2.31 -0.01
CA LYS A 128 -3.02 1.17 -0.92
C LYS A 128 -2.74 -0.16 -0.22
N LEU A 129 -1.67 -0.23 0.56
CA LEU A 129 -1.28 -1.43 1.31
C LEU A 129 -2.35 -1.79 2.34
N VAL A 130 -2.77 -0.83 3.17
CA VAL A 130 -3.82 -1.04 4.18
C VAL A 130 -5.11 -1.53 3.54
N LYS A 131 -5.55 -0.90 2.44
CA LYS A 131 -6.76 -1.34 1.72
C LYS A 131 -6.64 -2.79 1.23
N LYS A 132 -5.49 -3.15 0.66
CA LYS A 132 -5.24 -4.50 0.15
C LYS A 132 -5.14 -5.55 1.25
N GLU A 133 -4.54 -5.21 2.39
CA GLU A 133 -4.45 -6.11 3.52
C GLU A 133 -5.83 -6.38 4.14
N ILE A 134 -6.69 -5.37 4.23
CA ILE A 134 -8.09 -5.52 4.68
C ILE A 134 -8.87 -6.40 3.70
N GLU A 135 -8.78 -6.13 2.39
CA GLU A 135 -9.41 -6.97 1.36
C GLU A 135 -8.96 -8.43 1.46
N TYR A 136 -7.67 -8.68 1.66
CA TYR A 136 -7.11 -10.02 1.80
C TYR A 136 -7.60 -10.74 3.06
N ARG A 137 -7.66 -10.05 4.21
CA ARG A 137 -8.18 -10.63 5.46
C ARG A 137 -9.65 -10.99 5.34
N ASN A 138 -10.46 -10.14 4.71
CA ASN A 138 -11.88 -10.41 4.49
C ASN A 138 -12.08 -11.63 3.58
N LEU A 139 -11.32 -11.74 2.48
CA LEU A 139 -11.37 -12.92 1.61
C LEU A 139 -10.89 -14.19 2.32
N SER A 140 -9.86 -14.09 3.16
CA SER A 140 -9.36 -15.24 3.92
C SER A 140 -10.39 -15.73 4.94
N GLN A 141 -11.08 -14.82 5.62
CA GLN A 141 -12.17 -15.18 6.55
C GLN A 141 -13.39 -15.78 5.84
N ILE A 142 -13.75 -15.27 4.66
CA ILE A 142 -14.82 -15.85 3.84
C ILE A 142 -14.44 -17.27 3.41
N ASN A 143 -13.22 -17.46 2.92
CA ASN A 143 -12.73 -18.78 2.53
C ASN A 143 -12.71 -19.73 3.73
N GLU A 144 -12.15 -19.34 4.88
CA GLU A 144 -12.14 -20.19 6.09
C GLU A 144 -13.57 -20.57 6.53
N GLY A 145 -14.53 -19.64 6.45
CA GLY A 145 -15.94 -19.91 6.74
C GLY A 145 -16.61 -20.85 5.74
N GLU A 146 -16.37 -20.68 4.43
CA GLU A 146 -16.86 -21.60 3.40
C GLU A 146 -16.20 -22.98 3.48
N PHE A 147 -14.89 -23.06 3.75
CA PHE A 147 -14.20 -24.34 3.92
C PHE A 147 -14.72 -25.09 5.14
N ALA A 148 -14.92 -24.42 6.28
CA ALA A 148 -15.49 -25.05 7.47
C ALA A 148 -16.93 -25.53 7.25
N SER A 149 -17.77 -24.73 6.59
CA SER A 149 -19.15 -25.10 6.25
C SER A 149 -19.21 -26.29 5.28
N ASN A 150 -18.37 -26.27 4.24
CA ASN A 150 -18.30 -27.36 3.27
C ASN A 150 -17.75 -28.65 3.89
N GLU A 151 -16.80 -28.56 4.83
CA GLU A 151 -16.23 -29.75 5.49
C GLU A 151 -17.26 -30.47 6.37
N GLU A 152 -18.11 -29.73 7.11
CA GLU A 152 -19.23 -30.30 7.87
C GLU A 152 -20.28 -30.94 6.96
N GLU A 153 -20.63 -30.30 5.84
CA GLU A 153 -21.56 -30.85 4.86
C GLU A 153 -21.00 -32.11 4.19
N ILE A 154 -19.73 -32.09 3.77
CA ILE A 154 -19.05 -33.24 3.17
C ILE A 154 -19.02 -34.41 4.15
N ALA A 155 -18.76 -34.17 5.44
CA ALA A 155 -18.79 -35.21 6.47
C ALA A 155 -20.18 -35.84 6.62
N LYS A 156 -21.24 -35.03 6.67
CA LYS A 156 -22.64 -35.51 6.70
C LYS A 156 -23.00 -36.31 5.46
N TYR A 157 -22.68 -35.82 4.27
CA TYR A 157 -22.97 -36.52 3.03
C TYR A 157 -22.22 -37.86 2.94
N LYS A 158 -20.98 -37.93 3.43
CA LYS A 158 -20.19 -39.17 3.48
C LYS A 158 -20.82 -40.21 4.42
N GLU A 159 -21.35 -39.78 5.57
CA GLU A 159 -22.08 -40.66 6.48
C GLU A 159 -23.40 -41.16 5.86
N LEU A 160 -24.14 -40.27 5.19
CA LEU A 160 -25.38 -40.60 4.51
C LEU A 160 -25.16 -41.62 3.38
N ILE A 161 -24.10 -41.45 2.59
CA ILE A 161 -23.71 -42.41 1.54
C ILE A 161 -23.43 -43.79 2.15
N LYS A 162 -22.69 -43.83 3.27
CA LYS A 162 -22.38 -45.09 3.96
C LYS A 162 -23.64 -45.79 4.48
N GLN A 163 -24.60 -45.05 5.03
CA GLN A 163 -25.90 -45.60 5.44
C GLN A 163 -26.67 -46.15 4.23
N LYS A 164 -26.77 -45.38 3.14
CA LYS A 164 -27.43 -45.78 1.89
C LYS A 164 -26.81 -47.05 1.30
N GLU A 165 -25.48 -47.22 1.36
CA GLU A 165 -24.82 -48.45 0.89
C GLU A 165 -25.18 -49.68 1.72
N ILE A 166 -25.30 -49.53 3.04
CA ILE A 166 -25.73 -50.60 3.95
C ILE A 166 -27.18 -51.00 3.66
N ASP A 167 -28.06 -50.02 3.45
CA ASP A 167 -29.46 -50.24 3.11
C ASP A 167 -29.59 -50.98 1.76
N ILE A 168 -28.83 -50.55 0.74
CA ILE A 168 -28.81 -51.21 -0.57
C ILE A 168 -28.34 -52.66 -0.45
N LYS A 169 -27.30 -52.95 0.35
CA LYS A 169 -26.86 -54.33 0.61
C LYS A 169 -27.94 -55.15 1.29
N THR A 170 -28.63 -54.56 2.27
CA THR A 170 -29.71 -55.23 3.00
C THR A 170 -30.89 -55.52 2.08
N PHE A 171 -31.30 -54.55 1.26
CA PHE A 171 -32.35 -54.74 0.28
C PHE A 171 -31.99 -55.78 -0.77
N LYS A 172 -30.75 -55.80 -1.28
CA LYS A 172 -30.29 -56.88 -2.17
C LYS A 172 -30.44 -58.26 -1.52
N LYS A 173 -30.01 -58.40 -0.27
CA LYS A 173 -30.13 -59.65 0.47
C LYS A 173 -31.59 -60.07 0.70
N GLN A 174 -32.48 -59.10 0.96
CA GLN A 174 -33.92 -59.35 1.09
C GLN A 174 -34.54 -59.79 -0.24
N VAL A 175 -34.19 -59.15 -1.35
CA VAL A 175 -34.65 -59.52 -2.70
C VAL A 175 -34.15 -60.91 -3.08
N GLU A 176 -32.88 -61.23 -2.83
CA GLU A 176 -32.33 -62.57 -3.06
C GLU A 176 -33.05 -63.64 -2.22
N GLY A 177 -33.33 -63.33 -0.95
CA GLY A 177 -34.11 -64.20 -0.06
C GLY A 177 -35.53 -64.42 -0.56
N LEU A 178 -36.22 -63.36 -0.99
CA LEU A 178 -37.56 -63.42 -1.59
C LEU A 178 -37.57 -64.22 -2.90
N GLN A 179 -36.57 -64.03 -3.76
CA GLN A 179 -36.48 -64.73 -5.04
C GLN A 179 -36.19 -66.22 -4.85
N LYS A 180 -35.38 -66.57 -3.84
CA LYS A 180 -35.17 -67.97 -3.46
C LYS A 180 -36.47 -68.62 -2.96
N SER A 181 -37.19 -67.95 -2.07
CA SER A 181 -38.50 -68.43 -1.59
C SER A 181 -39.55 -68.53 -2.71
N TYR A 182 -39.54 -67.60 -3.67
CA TYR A 182 -40.42 -67.64 -4.83
C TYR A 182 -40.09 -68.82 -5.76
N ASN A 183 -38.81 -69.09 -6.01
CA ASN A 183 -38.37 -70.24 -6.79
C ASN A 183 -38.69 -71.57 -6.07
N ASP A 184 -38.54 -71.65 -4.75
CA ASP A 184 -38.89 -72.85 -3.96
C ASP A 184 -40.41 -73.12 -3.95
N LEU A 185 -41.24 -72.07 -4.04
CA LEU A 185 -42.70 -72.18 -4.12
C LEU A 185 -43.23 -72.43 -5.54
N THR A 186 -42.39 -72.29 -6.55
CA THR A 186 -42.76 -72.58 -7.95
C THR A 186 -42.29 -73.99 -8.28
N PRO A 187 -43.19 -74.99 -8.42
CA PRO A 187 -42.78 -76.32 -8.82
C PRO A 187 -42.11 -76.23 -10.20
N SER A 188 -40.90 -76.80 -10.32
CA SER A 188 -40.23 -76.98 -11.59
C SER A 188 -41.03 -77.95 -12.46
N ASN A 189 -42.05 -77.46 -13.15
CA ASN A 189 -42.62 -78.15 -14.30
C ASN A 189 -41.63 -78.00 -15.46
N GLU A 190 -40.56 -78.79 -15.43
CA GLU A 190 -39.91 -79.24 -16.65
C GLU A 190 -40.91 -80.14 -17.39
N THR A 191 -41.80 -79.53 -18.17
CA THR A 191 -42.49 -80.27 -19.24
C THR A 191 -41.50 -80.44 -20.39
N SER A 192 -40.75 -81.52 -20.33
CA SER A 192 -40.08 -82.09 -21.51
C SER A 192 -41.13 -82.37 -22.58
N LYS A 193 -41.01 -81.71 -23.74
CA LYS A 193 -41.67 -82.14 -24.98
C LYS A 193 -41.03 -83.45 -25.43
N THR A 194 -41.75 -84.56 -25.30
CA THR A 194 -41.51 -85.81 -26.03
C THR A 194 -42.86 -86.42 -26.41
N ASP A 195 -43.08 -86.48 -27.72
CA ASP A 195 -44.12 -87.15 -28.53
C ASP A 195 -45.62 -86.95 -28.21
#